data_AF-G4QHS2-F1
#
_entry.id   AF-G4QHS2-F1
#
_cell.length_a   1.000
_cell.length_b   1.000
_cell.length_c   1.000
_cell.angle_alpha   90.00
_cell.angle_beta   90.00
_cell.angle_gamma   90.00
#
_symmetry.space_group_name_H-M   'P 1'
#
loop_
_entity.id
_entity.type
_entity.pdbx_description
1 polymer ?
#
loop_
_entity_poly.entity_id
_entity_poly.type
_entity_poly.pdbx_seq_one_letter_code
_entity_poly.pdbx_strand_id
1 'polypeptide(L)' 'MTKEQVIYVLGRPVVEDSFDEDTWYYIYEMKRGMSKRGEDFKKDLIISFEDGKLITVEGDFELSEDFNVPLDA' A
#
# COMPACT_ATOMS: atom_id res chain seq x y z
N MET A 1 -8.86 -5.66 -8.72
CA MET A 1 -8.95 -5.74 -7.25
C MET A 1 -9.83 -4.59 -6.75
N THR A 2 -10.80 -4.83 -5.86
CA THR A 2 -11.63 -3.76 -5.26
C THR A 2 -10.93 -3.10 -4.08
N LYS A 3 -11.38 -1.90 -3.67
CA LYS A 3 -10.90 -1.22 -2.46
C LYS A 3 -10.88 -2.14 -1.23
N GLU A 4 -11.92 -2.95 -1.04
CA GLU A 4 -11.99 -3.90 0.09
C GLU A 4 -10.96 -5.02 0.00
N GLN A 5 -10.71 -5.55 -1.20
CA GLN A 5 -9.68 -6.58 -1.41
C GLN A 5 -8.28 -6.01 -1.15
N VAL A 6 -8.02 -4.77 -1.55
CA VAL A 6 -6.77 -4.07 -1.23
C VAL A 6 -6.61 -3.92 0.28
N ILE A 7 -7.67 -3.51 0.99
CA ILE A 7 -7.67 -3.42 2.46
C ILE A 7 -7.40 -4.79 3.10
N TYR A 8 -7.95 -5.86 2.55
CA TYR A 8 -7.74 -7.20 3.10
C TYR A 8 -6.26 -7.64 3.00
N VAL A 9 -5.60 -7.32 1.88
CA VAL A 9 -4.21 -7.72 1.63
C VAL A 9 -3.22 -6.79 2.34
N LEU A 10 -3.41 -5.48 2.26
CA LEU A 10 -2.45 -4.47 2.75
C LEU A 10 -2.83 -3.85 4.10
N GLY A 11 -4.06 -4.10 4.59
CA GLY A 11 -4.65 -3.37 5.69
C GLY A 11 -5.29 -2.05 5.26
N ARG A 12 -5.95 -1.38 6.20
CA ARG A 12 -6.50 -0.03 5.96
C ARG A 12 -5.35 0.98 5.80
N PRO A 13 -5.45 1.92 4.85
CA PRO A 13 -4.45 2.98 4.73
C PRO A 13 -4.38 3.78 6.02
N VAL A 14 -3.18 4.27 6.35
CA VAL A 14 -2.95 5.09 7.55
C VAL A 14 -3.51 6.50 7.35
N VAL A 15 -3.54 6.95 6.08
CA VAL A 15 -4.04 8.25 5.68
C VAL A 15 -5.02 8.05 4.53
N GLU A 16 -6.28 8.39 4.78
CA GLU A 16 -7.30 8.53 3.75
C GLU A 16 -7.36 10.02 3.38
N ASP A 17 -7.17 10.34 2.09
CA ASP A 17 -7.32 11.72 1.62
C ASP A 17 -8.81 12.08 1.63
N SER A 18 -9.17 13.18 2.30
CA SER A 18 -10.56 13.61 2.43
C SER A 18 -11.10 14.31 1.17
N PHE A 19 -10.24 14.60 0.20
CA PHE A 19 -10.56 15.28 -1.06
C PHE A 19 -10.47 14.34 -2.26
N ASP A 20 -9.66 13.28 -2.17
CA ASP A 20 -9.46 12.29 -3.23
C ASP A 20 -9.66 10.87 -2.67
N GLU A 21 -10.87 10.32 -2.83
CA GLU A 21 -11.20 8.99 -2.33
C GLU A 21 -10.54 7.86 -3.14
N ASP A 22 -9.93 8.21 -4.27
CA ASP A 22 -9.39 7.30 -5.28
C ASP A 22 -7.88 7.13 -5.21
N THR A 23 -7.19 7.89 -4.36
CA THR A 23 -5.75 7.72 -4.15
C THR A 23 -5.45 7.40 -2.69
N TRP A 24 -4.83 6.25 -2.44
CA TRP A 24 -4.46 5.80 -1.11
C TRP A 24 -2.95 5.79 -0.91
N TYR A 25 -2.53 6.26 0.26
CA TYR A 25 -1.12 6.34 0.64
C TYR A 25 -0.80 5.37 1.78
N TYR A 26 0.13 4.47 1.52
CA TYR A 26 0.69 3.55 2.51
C TYR A 26 2.15 3.93 2.75
N ILE A 27 2.41 4.49 3.94
CA ILE A 27 3.75 4.93 4.34
C ILE A 27 4.19 4.05 5.51
N TYR A 28 5.28 3.32 5.32
CA TYR A 28 5.92 2.53 6.37
C TYR A 28 7.31 3.09 6.66
N GLU A 29 7.51 3.57 7.87
CA GLU A 29 8.80 4.09 8.34
C GLU A 29 9.28 3.28 9.54
N MET A 30 10.48 2.69 9.44
CA MET A 30 11.10 1.97 10.54
C MET A 30 12.38 2.70 10.95
N LYS A 31 12.32 3.39 12.10
CA LYS A 31 13.48 4.00 12.74
C LYS A 31 14.13 3.03 13.71
N ARG A 32 15.37 2.63 13.44
CA ARG A 32 16.10 1.64 14.24
C ARG A 32 16.88 2.26 15.39
N GLY A 33 16.99 3.59 15.45
CA GLY A 33 17.44 4.39 16.60
C GLY A 33 18.92 4.23 17.00
N MET A 34 19.53 3.09 16.67
CA MET A 34 20.97 2.83 16.78
C MET A 34 21.45 2.23 15.46
N SER A 35 22.44 2.87 14.82
CA SER A 35 23.00 2.42 13.53
C SER A 35 23.51 0.98 13.54
N LYS A 36 23.87 0.44 14.73
CA LYS A 36 24.26 -0.97 14.90
C LYS A 36 23.14 -1.99 14.64
N ARG A 37 21.87 -1.57 14.67
CA ARG A 37 20.71 -2.43 14.40
C ARG A 37 20.26 -2.38 12.93
N GLY A 38 21.01 -1.67 12.09
CA GLY A 38 20.70 -1.43 10.68
C GLY A 38 20.29 0.03 10.43
N GLU A 39 20.15 0.36 9.15
CA GLU A 39 19.73 1.68 8.71
C GLU A 39 18.23 1.88 8.91
N ASP A 40 17.85 3.14 9.11
CA ASP A 40 16.46 3.53 9.02
C ASP A 40 15.99 3.28 7.58
N PHE A 41 14.79 2.78 7.41
CA PHE A 41 14.23 2.63 6.08
C PHE A 41 12.79 3.13 6.05
N LYS A 42 12.47 3.78 4.94
CA LYS A 42 11.15 4.25 4.60
C LYS A 42 10.72 3.54 3.33
N LYS A 43 9.46 3.16 3.27
CA LYS A 43 8.84 2.59 2.09
C LYS A 43 7.51 3.28 1.88
N ASP A 44 7.35 3.80 0.67
CA ASP A 44 6.16 4.50 0.23
C ASP A 44 5.45 3.67 -0.84
N LEU A 45 4.13 3.62 -0.77
CA LEU A 45 3.26 2.97 -1.73
C LEU A 45 2.04 3.85 -1.97
N ILE A 46 1.81 4.17 -3.23
CA ILE A 46 0.70 4.96 -3.74
C ILE A 46 -0.18 4.02 -4.56
N ILE A 47 -1.45 3.99 -4.22
CA ILE A 47 -2.44 3.15 -4.91
C ILE A 47 -3.51 4.07 -5.50
N SER A 48 -3.77 3.91 -6.79
CA SER A 48 -4.80 4.66 -7.48
C SER A 48 -5.94 3.74 -7.89
N PHE A 49 -7.16 4.24 -7.73
CA PHE A 49 -8.40 3.58 -8.08
C PHE A 49 -9.13 4.37 -9.17
N GLU A 50 -9.85 3.66 -10.03
CA GLU A 50 -10.80 4.24 -10.98
C GLU A 50 -12.03 3.34 -11.01
N ASP A 51 -13.23 3.93 -10.96
CA ASP A 51 -14.50 3.19 -10.89
C ASP A 51 -14.54 2.12 -9.76
N GLY A 52 -13.89 2.41 -8.62
CA GLY A 52 -13.81 1.50 -7.47
C GLY A 52 -12.85 0.31 -7.66
N LYS A 53 -12.06 0.29 -8.73
CA LYS A 53 -11.09 -0.77 -9.04
C LYS A 53 -9.67 -0.22 -9.04
N LEU A 54 -8.75 -1.01 -8.51
CA LEU A 54 -7.33 -0.69 -8.51
C LEU A 54 -6.80 -0.63 -9.94
N ILE A 55 -6.19 0.50 -10.32
CA ILE A 55 -5.58 0.72 -11.64
C ILE A 55 -4.06 0.75 -11.59
N THR A 56 -3.48 1.28 -10.52
CA THR A 56 -2.04 1.54 -10.45
C THR A 56 -1.55 1.37 -9.02
N VAL A 57 -0.34 0.83 -8.90
CA VAL A 57 0.38 0.69 -7.65
C VAL A 57 1.81 1.13 -7.90
N GLU A 58 2.21 2.23 -7.28
CA GLU A 58 3.52 2.85 -7.44
C GLU A 58 4.23 2.88 -6.09
N GLY A 59 5.50 2.51 -6.04
CA GLY A 59 6.26 2.54 -4.78
C GLY A 59 7.51 1.69 -4.80
N ASP A 60 8.28 1.77 -3.72
CA ASP A 60 9.55 1.06 -3.57
C ASP A 60 9.38 -0.34 -2.94
N PHE A 61 8.21 -0.95 -3.10
CA PHE A 61 7.89 -2.29 -2.61
C PHE A 61 7.92 -3.32 -3.73
N GLU A 62 8.36 -4.53 -3.42
CA GLU A 62 8.07 -5.68 -4.26
C GLU A 62 6.63 -6.14 -3.98
N LEU A 63 5.78 -6.07 -5.00
CA LEU A 63 4.44 -6.63 -4.92
C LEU A 63 4.55 -8.16 -4.81
N SER A 64 3.74 -8.74 -3.92
CA SER A 64 3.63 -10.20 -3.83
C SER A 64 3.15 -10.76 -5.18
N GLU A 65 3.64 -11.95 -5.54
CA GLU A 65 3.22 -12.66 -6.75
C GLU A 65 1.68 -12.87 -6.77
N ASP A 66 1.08 -13.00 -5.58
CA ASP A 66 -0.35 -13.19 -5.39
C ASP A 66 -1.16 -11.89 -5.43
N PHE A 67 -0.54 -10.72 -5.60
CA PHE A 67 -1.23 -9.43 -5.53
C PHE A 67 -2.36 -9.30 -6.56
N ASN A 68 -2.22 -9.91 -7.73
CA ASN A 68 -3.24 -9.90 -8.77
C ASN A 68 -4.17 -11.13 -8.76
N VAL A 69 -3.98 -12.05 -7.81
CA VAL A 69 -4.81 -13.26 -7.71
C VAL A 69 -6.13 -12.91 -7.02
N PRO A 70 -7.28 -13.12 -7.68
CA PRO A 70 -8.58 -12.92 -7.05
C PRO A 70 -8.79 -13.88 -5.88
N LEU A 71 -9.35 -13.39 -4.77
CA LEU A 71 -9.57 -14.20 -3.56
C LEU A 71 -10.73 -15.21 -3.67
N ASP A 72 -11.59 -15.08 -4.68
CA ASP A 72 -12.82 -15.87 -4.89
C ASP A 72 -12.61 -17.11 -5.80
N ALA A 73 -11.50 -17.85 -5.64
CA ALA A 73 -11.26 -19.10 -6.39
C ALA A 73 -11.90 -20.33 -5.72
#